data_AF-A0A396HM12-F1
#
_entry.id   AF-A0A396HM12-F1
#
_cell.length_a   1.000
_cell.length_b   1.000
_cell.length_c   1.000
_cell.angle_alpha   90.00
_cell.angle_beta   90.00
_cell.angle_gamma   90.00
#
_symmetry.space_group_name_H-M   'P 1'
#
loop_
_entity.id
_entity.type
_entity.pdbx_description
1 polymer ?
#
loop_
_entity_poly.entity_id
_entity_poly.type
_entity_poly.pdbx_seq_one_letter_code
_entity_poly.pdbx_strand_id
1 'polypeptide(L)'
;MITDTMLQIKENVQSLHSSIRRRKGESSIEKCVAEYKLFTKKMKKNVTKLISSLKHMETKFGASSLLNKDQDLVAVITVLREVIAMNMSIFQSILCFLVGAASKSKATKWLKVAKLMHKRGTCEENMENFNELECVEASLSEGSNVAHERFEALENAVESIENGLENIFRRLVKTRVCLLNIMTQ
;
A
#
# COMPACT_ATOMS: atom_id res chain seq x y z
N MET A 1 -9.85 6.42 2.63
CA MET A 1 -9.14 5.59 3.65
C MET A 1 -7.68 5.32 3.29
N ILE A 2 -7.34 4.64 2.18
CA ILE A 2 -5.93 4.43 1.79
C ILE A 2 -5.26 5.76 1.44
N THR A 3 -5.93 6.62 0.65
CA THR A 3 -5.46 7.98 0.34
C THR A 3 -5.23 8.81 1.61
N ASP A 4 -6.17 8.81 2.55
CA ASP A 4 -6.01 9.54 3.82
C ASP A 4 -4.85 9.01 4.67
N THR A 5 -4.55 7.71 4.54
CA THR A 5 -3.39 7.10 5.22
C THR A 5 -2.09 7.54 4.56
N MET A 6 -2.03 7.59 3.22
CA MET A 6 -0.87 8.11 2.48
C MET A 6 -0.58 9.57 2.85
N LEU A 7 -1.62 10.41 2.87
CA LEU A 7 -1.49 11.82 3.23
C LEU A 7 -0.90 11.99 4.64
N GLN A 8 -1.42 11.24 5.62
CA GLN A 8 -0.87 11.28 6.98
C GLN A 8 0.59 10.81 7.05
N ILE A 9 0.98 9.78 6.27
CA ILE A 9 2.39 9.35 6.21
C ILE A 9 3.24 10.49 5.67
N LYS A 10 2.84 11.07 4.55
CA LYS A 10 3.54 12.18 3.90
C LYS A 10 3.78 13.34 4.87
N GLU A 11 2.74 13.80 5.56
CA GLU A 11 2.82 14.90 6.53
C GLU A 11 3.77 14.59 7.69
N ASN A 12 3.70 13.38 8.26
CA ASN A 12 4.54 12.99 9.40
C ASN A 12 6.01 12.80 8.99
N VAL A 13 6.25 12.20 7.82
CA VAL A 13 7.58 12.02 7.24
C VAL A 13 8.22 13.39 6.96
N GLN A 14 7.51 14.28 6.26
CA GLN A 14 8.02 15.61 5.92
C GLN A 14 8.28 16.49 7.15
N SER A 15 7.44 16.38 8.18
CA SER A 15 7.60 17.11 9.45
C SER A 15 8.89 16.70 10.18
N LEU A 16 9.13 15.39 10.32
CA LEU A 16 10.33 14.87 10.95
C LEU A 16 11.58 15.18 10.10
N HIS A 17 11.50 14.92 8.80
CA HIS A 17 12.57 15.19 7.85
C HIS A 17 13.00 16.66 7.87
N SER A 18 12.03 17.58 7.87
CA SER A 18 12.29 19.03 7.96
C SER A 18 12.93 19.43 9.30
N SER A 19 12.57 18.75 10.40
CA SER A 19 13.13 19.02 11.72
C SER A 19 14.60 18.61 11.82
N ILE A 20 14.95 17.47 11.24
CA ILE A 20 16.34 16.98 11.14
C ILE A 20 17.16 17.92 10.24
N ARG A 21 16.65 18.26 9.04
CA ARG A 21 17.34 19.15 8.09
C ARG A 21 17.64 20.53 8.66
N ARG A 22 16.71 21.10 9.44
CA ARG A 22 16.87 22.42 10.05
C ARG A 22 17.85 22.45 11.24
N ARG A 23 18.47 21.32 11.61
CA ARG A 23 19.37 21.21 12.78
C ARG A 23 18.77 21.84 14.03
N LYS A 24 17.49 21.57 14.27
CA LYS A 24 16.80 22.05 15.46
C LYS A 24 17.48 21.45 16.70
N GLY A 25 17.41 22.10 17.86
CA GLY A 25 18.09 21.59 19.06
C GLY A 25 17.66 20.16 19.42
N GLU A 26 18.55 19.38 20.02
CA GLU A 26 18.38 17.92 20.28
C GLU A 26 17.00 17.57 20.85
N SER A 27 16.58 18.28 21.91
CA SER A 27 15.27 18.10 22.57
C SER A 27 14.06 18.23 21.62
N SER A 28 14.16 19.10 20.61
CA SER A 28 13.09 19.29 19.64
C SER A 28 13.06 18.21 18.56
N ILE A 29 14.22 17.65 18.21
CA ILE A 29 14.32 16.50 17.31
C ILE A 29 13.81 15.24 18.01
N GLU A 30 14.21 15.01 19.26
CA GLU A 30 13.70 13.91 20.10
C GLU A 30 12.16 13.91 20.17
N LYS A 31 11.55 15.09 20.36
CA LYS A 31 10.10 15.23 20.34
C LYS A 31 9.49 14.82 18.99
N CYS A 32 10.02 15.31 17.88
CA CYS A 32 9.53 14.94 16.54
C CYS A 32 9.71 13.44 16.25
N VAL A 33 10.81 12.84 16.70
CA VAL A 33 11.05 11.40 16.60
C VAL A 33 10.03 10.61 17.41
N ALA A 34 9.73 11.04 18.64
CA ALA A 34 8.72 10.40 19.48
C ALA A 34 7.32 10.48 18.87
N GLU A 35 6.93 11.64 18.32
CA GLU A 35 5.66 11.84 17.61
C GLU A 35 5.56 10.93 16.38
N TYR A 36 6.61 10.85 15.57
CA TYR A 36 6.67 9.96 14.42
C TYR A 36 6.55 8.48 14.82
N LYS A 37 7.26 8.03 15.86
CA LYS A 37 7.16 6.65 16.37
C LYS A 37 5.74 6.31 16.85
N LEU A 38 5.08 7.23 17.55
CA LEU A 38 3.70 7.07 17.99
C LEU A 38 2.74 6.98 16.80
N PHE A 39 2.93 7.85 15.80
CA PHE A 39 2.19 7.81 14.54
C PHE A 39 2.36 6.45 13.84
N THR A 40 3.60 6.01 13.60
CA THR A 40 3.90 4.75 12.92
C THR A 40 3.28 3.56 13.65
N LYS A 41 3.36 3.52 14.98
CA LYS A 41 2.71 2.47 15.79
C LYS A 41 1.19 2.44 15.61
N LYS A 42 0.54 3.61 15.64
CA LYS A 42 -0.91 3.74 15.42
C LYS A 42 -1.30 3.33 14.01
N MET A 43 -0.53 3.78 13.01
CA MET A 43 -0.73 3.45 11.61
C MET A 43 -0.61 1.94 11.38
N LYS A 44 0.49 1.29 11.81
CA LYS A 44 0.70 -0.17 11.67
C LYS A 44 -0.48 -0.96 12.26
N LYS A 45 -1.01 -0.54 13.42
CA LYS A 45 -2.20 -1.15 14.04
C LYS A 45 -3.45 -1.01 13.16
N ASN A 46 -3.70 0.18 12.61
CA ASN A 46 -4.86 0.43 11.74
C ASN A 46 -4.75 -0.32 10.41
N VAL A 47 -3.58 -0.32 9.79
CA VAL A 47 -3.32 -1.04 8.53
C VAL A 47 -3.48 -2.55 8.73
N THR A 48 -3.02 -3.11 9.86
CA THR A 48 -3.21 -4.54 10.17
C THR A 48 -4.70 -4.92 10.28
N LYS A 49 -5.51 -4.05 10.88
CA LYS A 49 -6.97 -4.24 10.90
C LYS A 49 -7.54 -4.22 9.49
N LEU A 50 -7.12 -3.27 8.66
CA LEU A 50 -7.58 -3.15 7.28
C LEU A 50 -7.20 -4.39 6.43
N ILE A 51 -5.98 -4.90 6.55
CA ILE A 51 -5.56 -6.16 5.91
C ILE A 51 -6.47 -7.31 6.33
N SER A 52 -6.84 -7.38 7.61
CA SER A 52 -7.71 -8.43 8.13
C SER A 52 -9.13 -8.32 7.56
N SER A 53 -9.68 -7.11 7.49
CA SER A 53 -10.97 -6.83 6.84
C SER A 53 -10.96 -7.17 5.34
N LEU A 54 -9.86 -6.84 4.64
CA LEU A 54 -9.68 -7.12 3.21
C LEU A 54 -9.72 -8.63 2.93
N LYS A 55 -9.01 -9.43 3.74
CA LYS A 55 -9.01 -10.90 3.64
C LYS A 55 -10.39 -11.51 3.90
N HIS A 56 -11.11 -10.98 4.87
CA HIS A 56 -12.48 -11.44 5.16
C HIS A 56 -13.46 -11.08 4.03
N MET A 57 -13.19 -10.03 3.26
CA MET A 57 -13.99 -9.70 2.09
C MET A 57 -13.69 -10.63 0.91
N GLU A 58 -12.42 -10.98 0.69
CA GLU A 58 -11.97 -11.91 -0.36
C GLU A 58 -12.70 -13.27 -0.28
N THR A 59 -12.87 -13.83 0.92
CA THR A 59 -13.55 -15.12 1.12
C THR A 59 -15.04 -15.10 0.74
N LYS A 60 -15.68 -13.92 0.70
CA LYS A 60 -17.10 -13.78 0.34
C LYS A 60 -17.34 -13.65 -1.16
N PHE A 61 -16.39 -13.10 -1.91
CA PHE A 61 -16.55 -12.85 -3.35
C PHE A 61 -16.32 -14.11 -4.21
N GLY A 62 -15.56 -15.09 -3.72
CA GLY A 62 -15.28 -16.34 -4.45
C GLY A 62 -16.39 -17.39 -4.45
N ALA A 63 -17.47 -17.21 -3.67
CA ALA A 63 -18.39 -18.30 -3.34
C ALA A 63 -19.74 -18.30 -4.08
N SER A 64 -20.06 -17.29 -4.91
CA SER A 64 -21.39 -17.25 -5.55
C SER A 64 -21.44 -18.05 -6.85
N SER A 65 -22.40 -18.99 -6.91
CA SER A 65 -22.69 -19.81 -8.09
C SER A 65 -23.40 -18.98 -9.17
N LEU A 66 -22.99 -19.19 -10.43
CA LEU A 66 -23.48 -18.50 -11.63
C LEU A 66 -24.49 -19.36 -12.42
N LEU A 67 -25.30 -20.17 -11.73
CA LEU A 67 -26.29 -21.05 -12.36
C LEU A 67 -27.45 -20.24 -12.98
N ASN A 68 -27.83 -20.60 -14.22
CA ASN A 68 -28.97 -20.06 -14.99
C ASN A 68 -28.94 -18.55 -15.31
N LYS A 69 -27.80 -18.02 -15.76
CA LYS A 69 -27.71 -16.62 -16.25
C LYS A 69 -27.31 -16.55 -17.73
N ASP A 70 -27.75 -15.48 -18.37
CA ASP A 70 -27.35 -15.09 -19.73
C ASP A 70 -25.81 -15.11 -19.89
N GLN A 71 -25.33 -15.61 -21.04
CA GLN A 71 -23.90 -15.77 -21.31
C GLN A 71 -23.13 -14.44 -21.27
N ASP A 72 -23.74 -13.35 -21.73
CA ASP A 72 -23.14 -12.01 -21.71
C ASP A 72 -23.10 -11.46 -20.28
N LEU A 73 -24.16 -11.70 -19.50
CA LEU A 73 -24.20 -11.35 -18.08
C LEU A 73 -23.14 -12.12 -17.27
N VAL A 74 -22.93 -13.40 -17.59
CA VAL A 74 -21.88 -14.23 -16.97
C VAL A 74 -20.48 -13.69 -17.31
N ALA A 75 -20.24 -13.27 -18.55
CA ALA A 75 -18.98 -12.67 -18.96
C ALA A 75 -18.70 -11.35 -18.19
N VAL A 76 -19.70 -10.46 -18.11
CA VAL A 76 -19.58 -9.20 -17.35
C VAL A 76 -19.31 -9.44 -15.87
N ILE A 77 -20.02 -10.39 -15.24
CA ILE A 77 -19.80 -10.75 -13.83
C ILE A 77 -18.39 -11.30 -13.61
N THR A 78 -17.90 -12.12 -14.54
CA THR A 78 -16.54 -12.69 -14.47
C THR A 78 -15.48 -11.59 -14.52
N VAL A 79 -15.56 -10.69 -15.50
CA VAL A 79 -14.63 -9.55 -15.62
C VAL A 79 -14.70 -8.65 -14.39
N LEU A 80 -15.89 -8.39 -13.85
CA LEU A 80 -16.05 -7.62 -12.61
C LEU A 80 -15.35 -8.28 -11.42
N ARG A 81 -15.45 -9.61 -11.29
CA ARG A 81 -14.76 -10.36 -10.24
C ARG A 81 -13.24 -10.26 -10.37
N GLU A 82 -12.71 -10.38 -11.58
CA GLU A 82 -11.28 -10.24 -11.84
C GLU A 82 -10.79 -8.83 -11.51
N VAL A 83 -11.52 -7.80 -11.93
CA VAL A 83 -11.20 -6.40 -11.58
C VAL A 83 -11.20 -6.23 -10.07
N ILE A 84 -12.22 -6.72 -9.35
CA ILE A 84 -12.25 -6.66 -7.88
C ILE A 84 -11.03 -7.36 -7.28
N ALA A 85 -10.72 -8.59 -7.70
CA ALA A 85 -9.59 -9.36 -7.20
C ALA A 85 -8.23 -8.67 -7.45
N MET A 86 -8.03 -8.07 -8.63
CA MET A 86 -6.83 -7.29 -8.94
C MET A 86 -6.70 -6.08 -8.02
N ASN A 87 -7.78 -5.32 -7.81
CA ASN A 87 -7.76 -4.15 -6.92
C ASN A 87 -7.50 -4.54 -5.47
N MET A 88 -8.10 -5.63 -5.00
CA MET A 88 -7.83 -6.20 -3.68
C MET A 88 -6.35 -6.53 -3.51
N SER A 89 -5.75 -7.18 -4.50
CA SER A 89 -4.32 -7.54 -4.50
C SER A 89 -3.41 -6.31 -4.47
N ILE A 90 -3.77 -5.25 -5.21
CA ILE A 90 -3.03 -3.99 -5.21
C ILE A 90 -3.10 -3.33 -3.83
N PHE A 91 -4.32 -3.17 -3.28
CA PHE A 91 -4.48 -2.59 -1.95
C PHE A 91 -3.76 -3.41 -0.88
N GLN A 92 -3.84 -4.73 -0.94
CA GLN A 92 -3.10 -5.59 -0.01
C GLN A 92 -1.59 -5.38 -0.10
N SER A 93 -1.05 -5.25 -1.32
CA SER A 93 0.38 -5.01 -1.54
C SER A 93 0.83 -3.68 -0.94
N ILE A 94 0.07 -2.61 -1.17
CA ILE A 94 0.32 -1.28 -0.57
C ILE A 94 0.24 -1.35 0.96
N LEU A 95 -0.79 -1.98 1.51
CA LEU A 95 -0.95 -2.10 2.96
C LEU A 95 0.16 -2.95 3.61
N CYS A 96 0.60 -4.01 2.94
CA CYS A 96 1.73 -4.82 3.39
C CYS A 96 3.04 -4.03 3.39
N PHE A 97 3.27 -3.18 2.39
CA PHE A 97 4.41 -2.26 2.36
C PHE A 97 4.41 -1.37 3.61
N LEU A 98 3.29 -0.74 3.98
CA LEU A 98 3.21 0.17 5.13
C LEU A 98 3.49 -0.47 6.49
N VAL A 99 3.13 -1.74 6.69
CA VAL A 99 3.32 -2.41 7.98
C VAL A 99 4.79 -2.78 8.21
N GLY A 100 5.59 -2.81 7.15
CA GLY A 100 6.86 -3.51 7.15
C GLY A 100 6.64 -5.01 7.16
N ALA A 101 7.72 -5.78 7.05
CA ALA A 101 7.66 -7.23 7.10
C ALA A 101 7.35 -7.73 8.52
N ALA A 102 6.21 -7.34 9.09
CA ALA A 102 5.67 -7.95 10.29
C ALA A 102 5.27 -9.39 9.96
N SER A 103 6.17 -10.31 10.31
CA SER A 103 6.22 -11.75 10.05
C SER A 103 6.84 -12.15 8.70
N LYS A 104 8.08 -12.63 8.80
CA LYS A 104 8.86 -13.32 7.76
C LYS A 104 8.14 -14.52 7.10
N SER A 105 6.94 -14.91 7.55
CA SER A 105 6.25 -16.13 7.09
C SER A 105 5.00 -15.92 6.22
N LYS A 106 4.32 -14.76 6.27
CA LYS A 106 3.04 -14.56 5.56
C LYS A 106 3.06 -13.51 4.45
N ALA A 107 3.81 -12.41 4.60
CA ALA A 107 3.97 -11.40 3.54
C ALA A 107 4.68 -11.99 2.30
N THR A 108 5.66 -12.87 2.53
CA THR A 108 6.41 -13.61 1.50
C THR A 108 5.52 -14.44 0.58
N LYS A 109 4.39 -14.98 1.08
CA LYS A 109 3.46 -15.78 0.25
C LYS A 109 2.70 -14.87 -0.74
N TRP A 110 2.28 -13.69 -0.32
CA TRP A 110 1.56 -12.74 -1.17
C TRP A 110 2.48 -12.01 -2.15
N LEU A 111 3.70 -11.65 -1.73
CA LEU A 111 4.73 -11.11 -2.62
C LEU A 111 5.07 -12.12 -3.73
N LYS A 112 5.10 -13.42 -3.41
CA LYS A 112 5.26 -14.50 -4.41
C LYS A 112 4.06 -14.61 -5.36
N VAL A 113 2.83 -14.42 -4.89
CA VAL A 113 1.63 -14.39 -5.75
C VAL A 113 1.67 -13.17 -6.67
N ALA A 114 2.02 -11.98 -6.17
CA ALA A 114 2.21 -10.78 -6.99
C ALA A 114 3.31 -10.97 -8.05
N LYS A 115 4.45 -11.58 -7.69
CA LYS A 115 5.52 -11.96 -8.63
C LYS A 115 5.05 -13.00 -9.66
N LEU A 116 4.19 -13.94 -9.27
CA LEU A 116 3.63 -14.94 -10.19
C LEU A 116 2.70 -14.31 -11.22
N MET A 117 1.93 -13.28 -10.84
CA MET A 117 1.08 -12.53 -11.77
C MET A 117 1.87 -11.60 -12.70
N HIS A 118 3.14 -11.30 -12.38
CA HIS A 118 4.02 -10.44 -13.18
C HIS A 118 5.13 -11.20 -13.92
N LYS A 119 4.90 -12.47 -14.28
CA LYS A 119 5.87 -13.28 -15.05
C LYS A 119 5.91 -12.86 -16.53
N ARG A 120 6.43 -11.67 -16.81
CA ARG A 120 7.02 -11.30 -18.10
C ARG A 120 8.12 -10.25 -17.87
N GLY A 121 9.34 -10.71 -17.62
CA GLY A 121 10.54 -9.88 -17.59
C GLY A 121 11.34 -10.00 -16.28
N THR A 122 12.58 -10.45 -16.43
CA THR A 122 13.60 -10.75 -15.42
C THR A 122 13.90 -9.60 -14.45
N CYS A 123 13.86 -9.88 -13.14
CA CYS A 123 14.88 -9.39 -12.19
C CYS A 123 14.77 -10.19 -10.87
N GLU A 124 15.66 -11.17 -10.71
CA GLU A 124 15.99 -11.75 -9.41
C GLU A 124 16.99 -10.82 -8.72
N GLU A 125 16.50 -9.74 -8.12
CA GLU A 125 17.26 -9.07 -7.07
C GLU A 125 16.69 -9.46 -5.71
N ASN A 126 17.59 -9.94 -4.86
CA ASN A 126 17.40 -10.16 -3.44
C ASN A 126 17.05 -8.81 -2.80
N MET A 127 15.77 -8.44 -2.88
CA MET A 127 15.21 -7.36 -2.09
C MET A 127 15.20 -7.85 -0.65
N GLU A 128 16.32 -7.65 0.05
CA GLU A 128 16.34 -7.63 1.51
C GLU A 128 15.22 -6.68 1.91
N ASN A 129 14.20 -7.31 2.49
CA ASN A 129 12.84 -6.81 2.58
C ASN A 129 12.74 -5.77 3.69
N PHE A 130 13.54 -4.71 3.62
CA PHE A 130 13.46 -3.56 4.48
C PHE A 130 12.41 -2.63 3.91
N ASN A 131 11.29 -2.49 4.63
CA ASN A 131 10.36 -1.42 4.37
C ASN A 131 11.08 -0.09 4.58
N GLU A 132 10.94 0.85 3.66
CA GLU A 132 11.52 2.18 3.72
C GLU A 132 11.15 2.90 5.03
N LEU A 133 9.98 2.61 5.59
CA LEU A 133 9.57 3.07 6.91
C LEU A 133 10.43 2.48 8.05
N GLU A 134 10.80 1.20 7.97
CA GLU A 134 11.70 0.54 8.92
C GLU A 134 13.15 1.00 8.73
N CYS A 135 13.58 1.29 7.50
CA CYS A 135 14.88 1.92 7.24
C CYS A 135 14.97 3.29 7.88
N VAL A 136 13.93 4.11 7.76
CA VAL A 136 13.86 5.41 8.43
C VAL A 136 13.93 5.22 9.94
N GLU A 137 13.14 4.31 10.52
CA GLU A 137 13.17 4.03 11.97
C GLU A 137 14.56 3.59 12.47
N ALA A 138 15.30 2.77 11.70
CA ALA A 138 16.64 2.30 12.03
C ALA A 138 17.72 3.39 11.87
N SER A 139 17.60 4.21 10.82
CA SER A 139 18.57 5.28 10.54
C SER A 139 18.54 6.44 11.53
N LEU A 140 17.44 6.58 12.31
CA LEU A 140 17.31 7.60 13.36
C LEU A 140 18.36 7.44 14.49
N SER A 141 19.02 6.28 14.60
CA SER A 141 20.15 6.06 15.53
C SER A 141 21.54 6.15 14.90
N GLU A 142 21.65 6.19 13.56
CA GLU A 142 22.93 6.04 12.84
C GLU A 142 23.53 7.37 12.32
N GLY A 143 22.85 8.49 12.57
CA GLY A 143 23.34 9.83 12.24
C GLY A 143 22.56 10.52 11.11
N SER A 144 22.64 11.85 11.10
CA SER A 144 21.77 12.72 10.29
C SER A 144 21.82 12.47 8.77
N ASN A 145 23.00 12.18 8.22
CA ASN A 145 23.18 12.01 6.77
C ASN A 145 22.52 10.72 6.24
N VAL A 146 22.66 9.59 6.96
CA VAL A 146 22.02 8.32 6.58
C VAL A 146 20.51 8.41 6.72
N ALA A 147 20.03 9.10 7.77
CA ALA A 147 18.59 9.34 7.93
C ALA A 147 18.01 10.17 6.77
N HIS A 148 18.72 11.18 6.29
CA HIS A 148 18.29 12.08 5.21
C HIS A 148 17.97 11.33 3.91
N GLU A 149 18.90 10.50 3.42
CA GLU A 149 18.70 9.70 2.19
C GLU A 149 17.51 8.73 2.32
N ARG A 150 17.30 8.16 3.52
CA ARG A 150 16.15 7.27 3.77
C ARG A 150 14.83 8.03 3.79
N PHE A 151 14.81 9.27 4.28
CA PHE A 151 13.63 10.12 4.21
C PHE A 151 13.26 10.47 2.77
N GLU A 152 14.22 10.86 1.93
CA GLU A 152 13.96 11.15 0.52
C GLU A 152 13.44 9.92 -0.23
N ALA A 153 14.04 8.75 0.01
CA ALA A 153 13.56 7.49 -0.58
C ALA A 153 12.10 7.19 -0.18
N LEU A 154 11.76 7.37 1.10
CA LEU A 154 10.40 7.17 1.60
C LEU A 154 9.40 8.19 1.01
N GLU A 155 9.78 9.47 0.91
CA GLU A 155 8.93 10.51 0.30
C GLU A 155 8.63 10.20 -1.17
N ASN A 156 9.65 9.79 -1.94
CA ASN A 156 9.49 9.37 -3.33
C ASN A 156 8.60 8.13 -3.47
N ALA A 157 8.75 7.15 -2.57
CA ALA A 157 7.90 5.96 -2.56
C ALA A 157 6.43 6.31 -2.27
N VAL A 158 6.18 7.19 -1.29
CA VAL A 158 4.83 7.65 -0.95
C VAL A 158 4.19 8.39 -2.13
N GLU A 159 4.92 9.31 -2.77
CA GLU A 159 4.42 10.04 -3.94
C GLU A 159 4.08 9.11 -5.12
N SER A 160 4.95 8.13 -5.40
CA SER A 160 4.72 7.13 -6.43
C SER A 160 3.44 6.31 -6.16
N ILE A 161 3.22 5.93 -4.89
CA ILE A 161 2.00 5.21 -4.48
C ILE A 161 0.76 6.10 -4.62
N GLU A 162 0.83 7.37 -4.20
CA GLU A 162 -0.28 8.34 -4.35
C GLU A 162 -0.69 8.49 -5.82
N ASN A 163 0.28 8.72 -6.70
CA ASN A 163 0.07 8.86 -8.14
C ASN A 163 -0.49 7.55 -8.76
N GLY A 164 0.02 6.40 -8.35
CA GLY A 164 -0.49 5.09 -8.78
C GLY A 164 -1.94 4.87 -8.37
N LEU A 165 -2.28 5.21 -7.13
CA LEU A 165 -3.65 5.11 -6.60
C LEU A 165 -4.62 6.01 -7.36
N GLU A 166 -4.25 7.26 -7.63
CA GLU A 166 -5.09 8.18 -8.41
C GLU A 166 -5.42 7.60 -9.79
N ASN A 167 -4.42 7.04 -10.46
CA ASN A 167 -4.58 6.40 -11.77
C ASN A 167 -5.53 5.19 -11.70
N ILE A 168 -5.42 4.36 -10.67
CA ILE A 168 -6.32 3.22 -10.46
C ILE A 168 -7.76 3.70 -10.24
N PHE A 169 -7.98 4.65 -9.33
CA PHE A 169 -9.32 5.18 -9.06
C PHE A 169 -9.96 5.77 -10.31
N ARG A 170 -9.19 6.54 -11.10
CA ARG A 170 -9.65 7.09 -12.36
C ARG A 170 -10.08 6.00 -13.35
N ARG A 171 -9.31 4.91 -13.45
CA ARG A 171 -9.65 3.77 -14.32
C ARG A 171 -10.89 3.04 -13.82
N LEU A 172 -11.04 2.80 -12.52
CA LEU A 172 -12.22 2.14 -11.96
C LEU A 172 -13.51 2.92 -12.20
N VAL A 173 -13.45 4.25 -12.05
CA VAL A 173 -14.60 5.12 -12.36
C VAL A 173 -14.98 4.98 -13.82
N LYS A 174 -14.01 5.02 -14.75
CA LYS A 174 -14.26 4.83 -16.18
C LYS A 174 -14.88 3.46 -16.47
N THR A 175 -14.31 2.38 -15.93
CA THR A 175 -14.86 1.02 -16.10
C THR A 175 -16.29 0.93 -15.60
N ARG A 176 -16.59 1.51 -14.42
CA ARG A 176 -17.96 1.55 -13.90
C ARG A 176 -18.91 2.28 -14.86
N VAL A 177 -18.52 3.44 -15.37
CA VAL A 177 -19.34 4.21 -16.33
C VAL A 177 -19.58 3.41 -17.61
N CYS A 178 -18.54 2.79 -18.17
CA CYS A 178 -18.68 1.94 -19.36
C CYS A 178 -19.64 0.77 -19.12
N LEU A 179 -19.53 0.08 -17.98
CA LEU A 179 -20.42 -1.04 -17.66
C LEU A 179 -21.86 -0.59 -17.44
N LEU A 180 -22.08 0.53 -16.75
CA LEU A 180 -23.42 1.08 -16.59
C LEU A 180 -24.04 1.41 -17.95
N ASN A 181 -23.26 2.02 -18.86
CA ASN A 181 -23.74 2.35 -20.20
C ASN A 181 -24.14 1.10 -21.00
N ILE A 182 -23.37 0.01 -20.91
CA ILE A 182 -23.69 -1.28 -21.55
C ILE A 182 -24.98 -1.87 -20.97
N MET A 183 -25.19 -1.78 -19.66
CA MET A 183 -26.39 -2.30 -19.01
C MET A 183 -27.66 -1.49 -19.28
N THR A 184 -27.51 -0.23 -19.70
CA THR A 184 -28.63 0.68 -19.99
C THR A 184 -28.96 0.82 -21.47
N GLN A 185 -28.18 0.19 -22.36
CA GLN A 185 -28.48 0.05 -23.79
C GLN A 185 -29.36 -1.18 -24.04
#